data_AF-A0A7X8VTM7-F1
#
_entry.id   AF-A0A7X8VTM7-F1
#
_cell.length_a   1.000
_cell.length_b   1.000
_cell.length_c   1.000
_cell.angle_alpha   90.00
_cell.angle_beta   90.00
_cell.angle_gamma   90.00
#
_symmetry.space_group_name_H-M   'P 1'
#
loop_
_entity.id
_entity.type
_entity.pdbx_description
1 polymer ?
#
loop_
_entity_poly.entity_id
_entity_poly.type
_entity_poly.pdbx_seq_one_letter_code
_entity_poly.pdbx_strand_id
1 'polypeptide(L)' 'MNCGCALQNMAIAAKALGLDSCIVGQSRYIYQQDNIVEVNRFLKIPDGYQHDASICFGYAASDAPEVKPRREGIVDYIR' A
#
# COMPACT_ATOMS: atom_id res chain seq x y z
N MET A 1 1.98 -11.68 2.97
CA MET A 1 3.13 -11.57 2.02
C MET A 1 2.65 -11.23 0.60
N ASN A 2 1.74 -12.00 0.02
CA ASN A 2 1.22 -11.79 -1.35
C ASN A 2 0.74 -10.35 -1.62
N CYS A 3 -0.08 -9.79 -0.72
CA CYS A 3 -0.57 -8.41 -0.85
C CYS A 3 0.56 -7.37 -0.85
N GLY A 4 1.62 -7.57 -0.07
CA GLY A 4 2.79 -6.70 -0.06
C GLY A 4 3.53 -6.69 -1.40
N CYS A 5 3.72 -7.88 -2.01
CA CYS A 5 4.30 -7.99 -3.35
C CYS A 5 3.42 -7.31 -4.41
N ALA A 6 2.10 -7.52 -4.35
CA ALA A 6 1.16 -6.90 -5.27
C ALA A 6 1.17 -5.36 -5.15
N LEU A 7 1.13 -4.83 -3.92
CA LEU A 7 1.20 -3.40 -3.64
C LEU A 7 2.51 -2.77 -4.15
N GLN A 8 3.64 -3.43 -3.92
CA GLN A 8 4.94 -2.94 -4.40
C GLN A 8 5.02 -2.93 -5.93
N ASN A 9 4.49 -3.96 -6.60
CA ASN A 9 4.40 -3.99 -8.05
C ASN A 9 3.55 -2.82 -8.59
N MET A 10 2.39 -2.56 -7.96
CA MET A 10 1.55 -1.42 -8.33
C MET A 10 2.26 -0.08 -8.10
N ALA A 11 2.98 0.08 -7.00
CA ALA A 11 3.73 1.32 -6.70
C ALA A 11 4.84 1.59 -7.72
N ILE A 12 5.61 0.57 -8.10
CA ILE A 12 6.66 0.67 -9.13
C ILE A 12 6.04 1.00 -10.50
N ALA A 13 4.93 0.34 -10.85
CA ALA A 13 4.22 0.59 -12.09
C ALA A 13 3.67 2.02 -12.16
N ALA A 14 3.07 2.52 -11.06
CA ALA A 14 2.60 3.90 -10.96
C ALA A 14 3.75 4.88 -11.23
N LYS A 15 4.91 4.67 -10.60
CA LYS A 15 6.08 5.54 -10.81
C LYS A 15 6.56 5.54 -12.26
N ALA A 16 6.59 4.37 -12.90
CA ALA A 16 6.98 4.25 -14.31
C ALA A 16 6.00 4.98 -15.26
N LEU A 17 4.73 5.13 -14.85
CA LEU A 17 3.70 5.85 -15.59
C LEU A 17 3.61 7.35 -15.24
N GLY A 18 4.52 7.87 -14.41
CA GLY A 18 4.52 9.27 -13.99
C GLY A 18 3.46 9.60 -12.93
N LEU A 19 2.95 8.59 -12.22
CA LEU A 19 2.08 8.76 -11.05
C LEU A 19 2.90 8.57 -9.78
N ASP A 20 2.47 9.24 -8.72
CA ASP A 20 2.93 8.97 -7.38
C ASP A 20 1.95 8.05 -6.64
N SER A 21 2.46 7.33 -5.64
CA SER A 21 1.68 6.38 -4.87
C SER A 21 2.09 6.35 -3.40
N CYS A 22 1.15 5.97 -2.54
CA CYS A 22 1.38 5.83 -1.09
C CYS A 22 0.64 4.60 -0.57
N ILE A 23 1.36 3.65 0.04
CA ILE A 23 0.75 2.51 0.73
C ILE A 23 0.21 3.00 2.08
N VAL A 24 -1.07 2.80 2.31
CA VAL A 24 -1.79 3.29 3.49
C VAL A 24 -2.20 2.10 4.35
N GLY A 25 -1.51 1.91 5.48
CA GLY A 25 -1.87 0.87 6.45
C GLY A 25 -3.03 1.25 7.37
N GLN A 26 -3.40 2.54 7.42
CA GLN A 26 -4.43 3.06 8.32
C GLN A 26 -5.85 2.71 7.86
N SER A 27 -6.05 2.33 6.59
CA SER A 27 -7.35 1.87 6.08
C SER A 27 -7.91 0.67 6.84
N ARG A 28 -7.05 -0.09 7.55
CA ARG A 28 -7.47 -1.15 8.46
C ARG A 28 -8.42 -0.68 9.56
N TYR A 29 -8.39 0.59 9.96
CA TYR A 29 -9.23 1.09 11.04
C TYR A 29 -10.71 1.15 10.64
N ILE A 30 -11.01 1.33 9.36
CA ILE A 30 -12.38 1.20 8.80
C ILE A 30 -12.92 -0.20 9.13
N TYR A 31 -12.10 -1.23 8.94
CA TYR A 31 -12.45 -2.62 9.22
C TYR A 31 -12.50 -2.97 10.72
N GLN A 32 -12.06 -2.08 11.61
CA GLN A 32 -12.10 -2.29 13.07
C GLN A 32 -13.27 -1.57 13.74
N GLN A 33 -13.74 -0.46 13.16
CA GLN A 33 -14.73 0.42 13.78
C GLN A 33 -16.11 0.37 13.09
N ASP A 34 -16.15 0.05 11.80
CA ASP A 34 -17.38 0.06 11.01
C ASP A 34 -18.03 -1.32 10.89
N ASN A 35 -19.29 -1.33 10.44
CA ASN A 35 -19.94 -2.55 10.01
C ASN A 35 -19.26 -3.10 8.75
N ILE A 36 -18.36 -4.06 8.95
CA ILE A 36 -17.56 -4.73 7.91
C ILE A 36 -18.41 -5.23 6.73
N VAL A 37 -19.64 -5.68 6.99
CA VAL A 37 -20.54 -6.20 5.94
C VAL A 37 -20.92 -5.08 4.97
N GLU A 38 -21.27 -3.90 5.50
CA GLU A 38 -21.63 -2.74 4.68
C GLU A 38 -20.40 -2.16 3.98
N VAL A 39 -19.25 -2.13 4.64
CA VAL A 39 -17.98 -1.69 4.02
C VAL A 39 -17.62 -2.60 2.84
N ASN A 40 -17.64 -3.92 3.04
CA ASN A 40 -17.35 -4.89 1.98
C ASN A 40 -18.35 -4.81 0.84
N ARG A 41 -19.65 -4.65 1.15
CA ARG A 41 -20.69 -4.47 0.13
C ARG A 41 -20.45 -3.19 -0.68
N PHE A 42 -20.15 -2.08 -0.01
CA PHE A 42 -19.89 -0.79 -0.65
C PHE A 42 -18.65 -0.84 -1.56
N LEU A 43 -17.56 -1.42 -1.07
CA LEU A 43 -16.30 -1.57 -1.80
C LEU A 43 -16.31 -2.76 -2.78
N LYS A 44 -17.40 -3.53 -2.83
CA LYS A 44 -17.57 -4.73 -3.67
C LYS A 44 -16.47 -5.78 -3.44
N ILE A 45 -16.08 -5.96 -2.18
CA ILE A 45 -15.13 -6.98 -1.77
C ILE A 45 -15.84 -8.35 -1.79
N PRO A 46 -15.27 -9.37 -2.43
CA PRO A 46 -15.86 -10.70 -2.45
C PRO A 46 -15.94 -11.34 -1.05
N ASP A 47 -16.90 -12.23 -0.85
CA ASP A 47 -17.06 -12.95 0.40
C ASP A 47 -15.83 -13.80 0.74
N GLY A 48 -15.48 -13.84 2.03
CA GLY A 48 -14.32 -14.58 2.53
C GLY A 48 -12.97 -13.84 2.40
N TYR A 49 -12.94 -12.64 1.83
CA TYR A 49 -11.73 -11.82 1.75
C TYR A 49 -11.57 -10.92 2.99
N GLN A 50 -10.32 -10.64 3.32
CA GLN A 50 -9.93 -9.72 4.39
C GLN A 50 -9.11 -8.57 3.84
N HIS A 51 -9.15 -7.44 4.53
CA HIS A 51 -8.34 -6.28 4.19
C HIS A 51 -6.93 -6.40 4.79
N ASP A 52 -5.91 -6.30 3.95
CA ASP A 52 -4.51 -6.24 4.39
C ASP A 52 -3.96 -4.80 4.42
N ALA A 53 -4.12 -4.07 3.31
CA ALA A 53 -3.66 -2.69 3.15
C ALA A 53 -4.31 -2.05 1.92
N SER A 54 -4.23 -0.73 1.83
CA SER A 54 -4.60 0.01 0.62
C SER A 54 -3.41 0.77 0.04
N ILE A 55 -3.59 1.27 -1.17
CA ILE A 55 -2.63 2.13 -1.85
C ILE A 55 -3.40 3.24 -2.56
N CYS A 56 -2.91 4.47 -2.43
CA CYS A 56 -3.42 5.63 -3.16
C CYS A 56 -2.55 5.88 -4.39
N PHE A 57 -3.16 6.40 -5.45
CA PHE A 57 -2.47 6.85 -6.67
C PHE A 57 -2.91 8.26 -7.03
N GLY A 58 -2.01 9.04 -7.61
CA GLY A 58 -2.35 10.37 -8.13
C GLY A 58 -1.12 11.14 -8.60
N TYR A 59 -1.34 12.39 -8.98
CA TYR A 59 -0.26 13.34 -9.22
C TYR A 59 0.05 14.08 -7.92
N ALA A 60 1.32 14.13 -7.53
CA ALA A 60 1.69 14.88 -6.33
C ALA A 60 1.37 16.37 -6.49
N ALA A 61 0.83 16.97 -5.43
CA ALA A 61 0.55 18.41 -5.37
C ALA A 61 1.82 19.24 -5.11
N SER A 62 2.89 18.61 -4.68
CA SER A 62 4.18 19.22 -4.36
C SER A 62 5.32 18.28 -4.73
N ASP A 63 6.55 18.80 -4.74
CA ASP A 63 7.73 17.98 -4.92
C ASP A 63 7.82 16.88 -3.86
N ALA A 64 8.42 15.75 -4.26
CA ALA A 64 8.67 14.64 -3.37
C ALA A 64 9.64 15.07 -2.25
N PRO A 65 9.42 14.65 -1.00
CA PRO A 65 10.37 14.90 0.07
C PRO A 65 11.70 14.18 -0.21
N GLU A 66 12.76 14.64 0.45
CA GLU A 66 14.05 14.00 0.38
C GLU A 66 13.94 12.52 0.80
N VAL A 67 14.48 11.62 -0.04
CA VAL A 67 14.41 10.18 0.20
C VAL A 67 15.31 9.83 1.38
N LYS A 68 14.77 9.05 2.33
CA LYS A 68 15.54 8.59 3.48
C LYS A 68 16.75 7.74 3.03
N PRO A 69 17.92 7.88 3.67
CA PRO A 69 19.07 7.04 3.35
C PRO A 69 18.74 5.57 3.61
N ARG A 70 19.36 4.67 2.82
CA ARG A 70 19.24 3.23 3.06
C ARG A 70 19.86 2.90 4.42
N ARG A 71 19.19 2.07 5.21
CA ARG A 71 19.73 1.62 6.51
C ARG A 71 20.93 0.70 6.26
N GLU A 72 22.08 1.05 6.83
CA GLU A 72 23.29 0.24 6.76
C GLU A 72 23.24 -0.96 7.73
N GLY A 73 24.08 -1.98 7.50
CA GLY A 73 24.21 -3.14 8.39
C GLY A 73 23.02 -4.11 8.40
N ILE A 74 22.18 -4.11 7.36
CA ILE A 74 21.00 -5.01 7.21
C ILE A 74 21.19 -6.09 6.14
N VAL A 75 22.39 -6.20 5.56
CA VAL A 75 22.72 -7.17 4.52
C VAL A 75 23.88 -8.02 5.02
N ASP A 76 23.63 -9.31 5.20
CA ASP A 76 24.61 -10.30 5.58
C ASP A 76 25.03 -11.12 4.36
N TYR A 77 26.33 -11.42 4.26
CA TYR A 77 26.90 -12.28 3.22
C TYR A 77 27.40 -13.57 3.86
N ILE A 78 26.81 -14.71 3.47
CA ILE A 78 27.30 -16.04 3.84
C ILE A 78 28.08 -16.58 2.63
N ARG A 79 29.30 -17.01 2.86
CA ARG A 79 30.22 -17.49 1.82
C ARG A 79 30.31 -19.01 1.83
#